data_AF-A0A0Q6SY47-F1
#
_entry.id   AF-A0A0Q6SY47-F1
#
_cell.length_a   1.000
_cell.length_b   1.000
_cell.length_c   1.000
_cell.angle_alpha   90.00
_cell.angle_beta   90.00
_cell.angle_gamma   90.00
#
_symmetry.space_group_name_H-M   'P 1'
#
loop_
_entity.id
_entity.type
_entity.pdbx_description
1 polymer ?
#
loop_
_entity_poly.entity_id
_entity_poly.type
_entity_poly.pdbx_seq_one_letter_code
_entity_poly.pdbx_strand_id
1 'polypeptide(L)'
;MDGDGIETRSGRDGQPVLFDHDADGRKTGTGWLQPDDGWLTLDRNANGTIDSGRELFGVDTLKRDGTLARNGFDALTDLDQNGDGKINAADSANINATGNASPNLLTGNAGNNRMDGGSGADTMIGGGGNDVYVVDNTGDVLTEAAGAGIDGVESSITWSLAGTELENLTLTASTAINGTGNAYDNLLIGGSGANTLSGGDGNDTLDGGTGTDTLVGGKGDDSYIVDATADVITEAAGEGIDSVSSSATYSLSLSTSVENLTLTGSNAINATGNALGNVLIGNSGANRIDGGGGADTMTGGAGNDTYVVDVIGDLINEVSGGGTDTVESNISWTLGAELENLTLTSTGAIDATGNALANTLRGNSGANRLDGGTGNDTMVGGTGNDTYVVDSVSDVVTEAASGGTDTIETNITLPTLAAEVENVTLTGTANINATGNGVANTLRGNSGGAQFVAKFEHPAGQEIGQWRLDLLEPPQVGDVLRPLHREHETGRGFVMPLGVVLGALERIEGAVDLDGRHHPRSEFELTALGHALGVEDAPPGLVAPAGDADPDVAP
;
A
#
# COMPACT_ATOMS: atom_id res chain seq x y z
N MET A 1 39.32 -42.94 -26.94
CA MET A 1 38.50 -42.67 -25.70
C MET A 1 37.93 -43.94 -25.08
N ASP A 2 38.04 -45.06 -25.78
CA ASP A 2 37.79 -46.46 -25.45
C ASP A 2 38.98 -47.20 -24.81
N GLY A 3 40.19 -46.64 -24.90
CA GLY A 3 41.35 -47.05 -24.11
C GLY A 3 42.26 -48.08 -24.76
N ASP A 4 42.26 -48.20 -26.08
CA ASP A 4 43.15 -49.09 -26.84
C ASP A 4 44.28 -48.38 -27.61
N GLY A 5 44.25 -47.05 -27.68
CA GLY A 5 45.31 -46.26 -28.30
C GLY A 5 44.79 -44.90 -28.77
N ILE A 6 45.62 -44.15 -29.51
CA ILE A 6 45.13 -43.04 -30.34
C ILE A 6 45.24 -43.48 -31.79
N GLU A 7 44.14 -43.41 -32.53
CA GLU A 7 44.02 -43.95 -33.87
C GLU A 7 43.73 -42.86 -34.91
N THR A 8 44.32 -43.02 -36.10
CA THR A 8 44.17 -42.04 -37.19
C THR A 8 43.74 -42.72 -38.48
N ARG A 9 42.92 -42.03 -39.27
CA ARG A 9 42.53 -42.40 -40.63
C ARG A 9 43.27 -41.52 -41.65
N SER A 10 43.69 -42.13 -42.75
CA SER A 10 44.31 -41.37 -43.85
C SER A 10 43.25 -40.60 -44.63
N GLY A 11 43.58 -39.37 -45.07
CA GLY A 11 42.73 -38.62 -46.00
C GLY A 11 42.54 -39.32 -47.37
N ARG A 12 43.28 -40.41 -47.65
CA ARG A 12 43.17 -41.22 -48.87
C ARG A 12 42.00 -42.22 -48.88
N ASP A 13 41.36 -42.48 -47.74
CA ASP A 13 40.37 -43.56 -47.59
C ASP A 13 38.89 -43.12 -47.70
N GLY A 14 38.60 -41.90 -48.19
CA GLY A 14 37.28 -41.64 -48.79
C GLY A 14 36.62 -40.28 -48.59
N GLN A 15 37.05 -39.43 -47.66
CA GLN A 15 36.72 -38.00 -47.59
C GLN A 15 37.74 -37.32 -46.65
N PRO A 16 38.69 -36.49 -47.15
CA PRO A 16 39.59 -35.76 -46.27
C PRO A 16 38.82 -34.74 -45.42
N VAL A 17 39.22 -34.56 -44.15
CA VAL A 17 38.69 -33.48 -43.34
C VAL A 17 39.38 -32.19 -43.75
N LEU A 18 38.59 -31.15 -44.05
CA LEU A 18 39.09 -29.83 -44.42
C LEU A 18 39.14 -28.96 -43.17
N PHE A 19 40.34 -28.68 -42.68
CA PHE A 19 40.58 -27.87 -41.48
C PHE A 19 41.74 -26.89 -41.71
N ASP A 20 41.67 -25.72 -41.08
CA ASP A 20 42.71 -24.68 -41.13
C ASP A 20 43.58 -24.80 -39.87
N HIS A 21 44.61 -25.63 -39.95
CA HIS A 21 45.39 -26.06 -38.79
C HIS A 21 46.37 -25.01 -38.27
N ASP A 22 46.84 -24.11 -39.13
CA ASP A 22 47.82 -23.05 -38.87
C ASP A 22 47.17 -21.67 -38.80
N ALA A 23 45.84 -21.61 -38.92
CA ALA A 23 45.04 -20.39 -38.85
C ALA A 23 45.48 -19.33 -39.88
N ASP A 24 45.87 -19.76 -41.09
CA ASP A 24 46.28 -18.88 -42.19
C ASP A 24 45.09 -18.43 -43.08
N GLY A 25 43.90 -18.94 -42.79
CA GLY A 25 42.65 -18.71 -43.51
C GLY A 25 42.34 -19.77 -44.58
N ARG A 26 43.12 -20.84 -44.72
CA ARG A 26 42.95 -21.87 -45.76
C ARG A 26 42.76 -23.26 -45.17
N LYS A 27 41.60 -23.85 -45.43
CA LYS A 27 41.32 -25.25 -45.05
C LYS A 27 42.04 -26.22 -45.98
N THR A 28 42.85 -27.11 -45.43
CA THR A 28 43.58 -28.15 -46.17
C THR A 28 43.04 -29.54 -45.84
N GLY A 29 43.13 -30.47 -46.79
CA GLY A 29 42.69 -31.85 -46.60
C GLY A 29 43.73 -32.67 -45.85
N THR A 30 43.41 -33.11 -44.64
CA THR A 30 44.35 -33.81 -43.76
C THR A 30 43.89 -35.23 -43.40
N GLY A 31 44.82 -36.04 -42.88
CA GLY A 31 44.44 -37.24 -42.11
C GLY A 31 43.80 -36.80 -40.78
N TRP A 32 42.94 -37.64 -40.22
CA TRP A 32 42.13 -37.26 -39.07
C TRP A 32 42.12 -38.33 -37.98
N LEU A 33 41.69 -37.99 -36.77
CA LEU A 33 41.39 -38.97 -35.74
C LEU A 33 40.24 -39.87 -36.18
N GLN A 34 40.27 -41.13 -35.74
CA GLN A 34 39.10 -42.00 -35.83
C GLN A 34 38.00 -41.53 -34.86
N PRO A 35 36.71 -41.87 -35.10
CA PRO A 35 35.59 -41.35 -34.31
C PRO A 35 35.52 -41.83 -32.85
N ASP A 36 36.24 -42.88 -32.50
CA ASP A 36 36.46 -43.42 -31.14
C ASP A 36 37.46 -42.59 -30.32
N ASP A 37 38.18 -41.66 -30.95
CA ASP A 37 39.06 -40.69 -30.31
C ASP A 37 38.58 -39.24 -30.45
N GLY A 38 39.11 -38.39 -29.58
CA GLY A 38 38.74 -36.98 -29.49
C GLY A 38 39.95 -36.05 -29.60
N TRP A 39 39.75 -34.91 -30.24
CA TRP A 39 40.66 -33.77 -30.12
C TRP A 39 40.45 -33.10 -28.76
N LEU A 40 41.55 -32.74 -28.10
CA LEU A 40 41.51 -31.79 -27.00
C LEU A 40 41.53 -30.38 -27.59
N THR A 41 40.54 -29.58 -27.23
CA THR A 41 40.32 -28.23 -27.76
C THR A 41 39.94 -27.27 -26.64
N LEU A 42 40.20 -25.99 -26.84
CA LEU A 42 39.73 -24.91 -25.98
C LEU A 42 39.21 -23.79 -26.87
N ASP A 43 37.92 -23.48 -26.76
CA ASP A 43 37.34 -22.28 -27.37
C ASP A 43 37.93 -21.06 -26.66
N ARG A 44 38.77 -20.32 -27.37
CA ARG A 44 39.55 -19.22 -26.77
C ARG A 44 38.89 -17.86 -26.93
N ASN A 45 37.98 -17.74 -27.89
CA ASN A 45 37.25 -16.50 -28.15
C ASN A 45 35.81 -16.55 -27.61
N ALA A 46 35.43 -17.66 -26.98
CA ALA A 46 34.14 -17.92 -26.36
C ALA A 46 32.96 -17.75 -27.33
N ASN A 47 33.16 -18.03 -28.62
CA ASN A 47 32.12 -17.89 -29.64
C ASN A 47 31.24 -19.16 -29.78
N GLY A 48 31.55 -20.22 -29.03
CA GLY A 48 30.83 -21.47 -29.01
C GLY A 48 31.22 -22.45 -30.13
N THR A 49 32.27 -22.17 -30.89
CA THR A 49 32.75 -23.01 -32.00
C THR A 49 34.26 -23.14 -31.99
N ILE A 50 34.77 -24.34 -32.35
CA ILE A 50 36.19 -24.56 -32.59
C ILE A 50 36.43 -24.39 -34.09
N ASP A 51 36.90 -23.22 -34.50
CA ASP A 51 37.02 -22.82 -35.90
C ASP A 51 38.44 -22.40 -36.31
N SER A 52 39.37 -22.35 -35.35
CA SER A 52 40.78 -21.98 -35.57
C SER A 52 41.76 -23.05 -35.10
N GLY A 53 42.88 -23.19 -35.81
CA GLY A 53 44.02 -23.99 -35.36
C GLY A 53 44.59 -23.58 -33.99
N ARG A 54 44.36 -22.33 -33.57
CA ARG A 54 44.77 -21.83 -32.23
C ARG A 54 43.95 -22.38 -31.06
N GLU A 55 42.80 -22.95 -31.37
CA GLU A 55 41.87 -23.56 -30.41
C GLU A 55 42.11 -25.07 -30.24
N LEU A 56 43.00 -25.63 -31.07
CA LEU A 56 43.62 -26.93 -30.84
C LEU A 56 44.88 -26.76 -29.97
N PHE A 57 45.16 -27.74 -29.11
CA PHE A 57 46.42 -27.79 -28.39
C PHE A 57 47.56 -28.24 -29.31
N GLY A 58 48.57 -27.39 -29.49
CA GLY A 58 49.65 -27.57 -30.46
C GLY A 58 50.72 -26.47 -30.37
N VAL A 59 51.52 -26.33 -31.42
CA VAL A 59 52.56 -25.28 -31.51
C VAL A 59 51.99 -23.90 -31.80
N ASP A 60 50.77 -23.84 -32.33
CA ASP A 60 50.07 -22.60 -32.65
C ASP A 60 49.16 -22.13 -31.51
N THR A 61 49.15 -22.85 -30.39
CA THR A 61 48.41 -22.45 -29.18
C THR A 61 49.08 -21.27 -28.50
N LEU A 62 48.31 -20.23 -28.21
CA LEU A 62 48.75 -19.08 -27.41
C LEU A 62 48.61 -19.38 -25.92
N LYS A 63 49.66 -19.14 -25.13
CA LYS A 63 49.61 -19.17 -23.66
C LYS A 63 49.03 -17.86 -23.12
N ARG A 64 48.66 -17.84 -21.83
CA ARG A 64 48.15 -16.65 -21.12
C ARG A 64 49.11 -15.46 -21.20
N ASP A 65 50.42 -15.70 -21.26
CA ASP A 65 51.46 -14.68 -21.42
C ASP A 65 51.57 -14.09 -22.84
N GLY A 66 50.72 -14.53 -23.77
CA GLY A 66 50.71 -14.07 -25.16
C GLY A 66 51.79 -14.69 -26.05
N THR A 67 52.58 -15.63 -25.54
CA THR A 67 53.58 -16.36 -26.35
C THR A 67 53.01 -17.66 -26.90
N LEU A 68 53.53 -18.10 -28.06
CA LEU A 68 53.18 -19.40 -28.63
C LEU A 68 53.82 -20.53 -27.79
N ALA A 69 53.05 -21.60 -27.58
CA ALA A 69 53.53 -22.78 -26.89
C ALA A 69 54.57 -23.54 -27.73
N ARG A 70 55.55 -24.16 -27.07
CA ARG A 70 56.54 -25.00 -27.76
C ARG A 70 55.94 -26.28 -28.35
N ASN A 71 54.84 -26.76 -27.76
CA ASN A 71 54.00 -27.89 -28.20
C ASN A 71 52.69 -27.91 -27.39
N GLY A 72 51.77 -28.81 -27.73
CA GLY A 72 50.47 -28.91 -27.03
C GLY A 72 50.56 -29.24 -25.54
N PHE A 73 51.59 -29.96 -25.08
CA PHE A 73 51.77 -30.24 -23.65
C PHE A 73 52.31 -29.03 -22.88
N ASP A 74 53.18 -28.22 -23.50
CA ASP A 74 53.60 -26.92 -22.95
C ASP A 74 52.41 -25.95 -22.84
N ALA A 75 51.48 -26.01 -23.79
CA ALA A 75 50.22 -25.26 -23.68
C ALA A 75 49.33 -25.77 -22.53
N LEU A 76 49.34 -27.07 -22.22
CA LEU A 76 48.59 -27.62 -21.09
C LEU A 76 49.19 -27.21 -19.75
N THR A 77 50.52 -27.08 -19.63
CA THR A 77 51.14 -26.61 -18.37
C THR A 77 50.73 -25.19 -17.99
N ASP A 78 50.27 -24.38 -18.95
CA ASP A 78 49.70 -23.05 -18.70
C ASP A 78 48.30 -23.12 -18.04
N LEU A 79 47.67 -24.30 -18.02
CA LEU A 79 46.39 -24.55 -17.37
C LEU A 79 46.53 -25.17 -15.96
N ASP A 80 47.74 -25.62 -15.58
CA ASP A 80 48.06 -26.16 -14.26
C ASP A 80 48.31 -25.00 -13.30
N GLN A 81 47.25 -24.52 -12.65
CA GLN A 81 47.32 -23.28 -11.86
C GLN A 81 47.96 -23.52 -10.50
N ASN A 82 47.84 -24.73 -9.95
CA ASN A 82 48.43 -25.07 -8.65
C ASN A 82 49.85 -25.66 -8.77
N GLY A 83 50.32 -25.95 -9.99
CA GLY A 83 51.67 -26.41 -10.27
C GLY A 83 51.96 -27.82 -9.78
N ASP A 84 50.92 -28.65 -9.57
CA ASP A 84 51.07 -30.04 -9.09
C ASP A 84 51.40 -31.04 -10.22
N GLY A 85 51.47 -30.55 -11.46
CA GLY A 85 51.73 -31.32 -12.66
C GLY A 85 50.51 -32.03 -13.23
N LYS A 86 49.29 -31.68 -12.78
CA LYS A 86 48.04 -32.33 -13.22
C LYS A 86 46.94 -31.31 -13.49
N ILE A 87 46.42 -31.32 -14.72
CA ILE A 87 45.20 -30.59 -15.05
C ILE A 87 43.98 -31.30 -14.45
N ASN A 88 43.43 -30.74 -13.38
CA ASN A 88 42.32 -31.28 -12.64
C ASN A 88 41.47 -30.17 -11.99
N ALA A 89 40.38 -30.55 -11.33
CA ALA A 89 39.46 -29.57 -10.72
C ALA A 89 40.12 -28.71 -9.62
N ALA A 90 41.26 -29.12 -9.08
CA ALA A 90 42.02 -28.35 -8.11
C ALA A 90 42.79 -27.17 -8.74
N ASP A 91 42.90 -27.09 -10.07
CA ASP A 91 43.47 -25.93 -10.76
C ASP A 91 42.52 -24.73 -10.77
N SER A 92 41.24 -24.96 -10.53
CA SER A 92 40.22 -23.93 -10.31
C SER A 92 39.77 -23.86 -8.85
N ALA A 93 40.46 -24.56 -7.93
CA ALA A 93 40.15 -24.47 -6.52
C ALA A 93 40.67 -23.16 -5.93
N ASN A 94 39.96 -22.64 -4.93
CA ASN A 94 40.31 -21.39 -4.27
C ASN A 94 41.73 -21.44 -3.70
N ILE A 95 42.54 -20.43 -4.00
CA ILE A 95 43.88 -20.25 -3.43
C ILE A 95 43.86 -18.98 -2.58
N ASN A 96 43.50 -19.14 -1.31
CA ASN A 96 43.52 -18.01 -0.39
C ASN A 96 44.97 -17.61 -0.08
N ALA A 97 45.20 -16.30 0.05
CA ALA A 97 46.51 -15.74 0.35
C ALA A 97 46.44 -14.88 1.62
N THR A 98 47.45 -15.03 2.48
CA THR A 98 47.64 -14.17 3.66
C THR A 98 49.07 -13.66 3.69
N GLY A 99 49.21 -12.35 3.75
CA GLY A 99 50.46 -11.61 3.80
C GLY A 99 50.98 -11.41 5.22
N ASN A 100 51.79 -10.38 5.38
CA ASN A 100 52.41 -9.97 6.64
C ASN A 100 52.47 -8.44 6.70
N ALA A 101 53.05 -7.88 7.77
CA ALA A 101 53.10 -6.43 7.96
C ALA A 101 53.98 -5.64 6.95
N SER A 102 54.60 -6.29 5.97
CA SER A 102 55.39 -5.66 4.90
C SER A 102 54.61 -5.67 3.58
N PRO A 103 54.87 -4.75 2.63
CA PRO A 103 54.25 -4.79 1.31
C PRO A 103 54.36 -6.16 0.63
N ASN A 104 53.24 -6.70 0.19
CA ASN A 104 53.08 -7.99 -0.45
C ASN A 104 52.42 -7.83 -1.83
N LEU A 105 52.74 -8.74 -2.73
CA LEU A 105 52.03 -8.93 -3.99
C LEU A 105 51.34 -10.29 -3.88
N LEU A 106 50.01 -10.27 -3.77
CA LEU A 106 49.18 -11.46 -3.73
C LEU A 106 48.50 -11.59 -5.10
N THR A 107 48.52 -12.79 -5.67
CA THR A 107 47.90 -13.08 -6.96
C THR A 107 47.10 -14.36 -6.83
N GLY A 108 45.80 -14.25 -7.07
CA GLY A 108 44.85 -15.32 -7.11
C GLY A 108 44.85 -16.06 -8.44
N ASN A 109 43.87 -16.96 -8.56
CA ASN A 109 43.67 -17.85 -9.68
C ASN A 109 42.25 -17.66 -10.25
N ALA A 110 41.75 -18.61 -11.05
CA ALA A 110 40.37 -18.49 -11.60
C ALA A 110 39.26 -18.97 -10.63
N GLY A 111 39.58 -19.22 -9.36
CA GLY A 111 38.64 -19.64 -8.34
C GLY A 111 38.38 -18.53 -7.32
N ASN A 112 37.38 -18.70 -6.46
CA ASN A 112 36.94 -17.68 -5.50
C ASN A 112 37.90 -17.53 -4.32
N ASN A 113 38.88 -16.65 -4.43
CA ASN A 113 39.99 -16.49 -3.50
C ASN A 113 39.67 -15.47 -2.40
N ARG A 114 40.20 -15.71 -1.21
CA ARG A 114 40.32 -14.69 -0.17
C ARG A 114 41.76 -14.19 -0.09
N MET A 115 41.97 -12.90 -0.23
CA MET A 115 43.27 -12.25 -0.11
C MET A 115 43.30 -11.28 1.06
N ASP A 116 44.26 -11.48 1.95
CA ASP A 116 44.53 -10.64 3.10
C ASP A 116 46.00 -10.24 3.10
N GLY A 117 46.32 -8.99 2.77
CA GLY A 117 47.70 -8.48 2.74
C GLY A 117 48.35 -8.41 4.13
N GLY A 118 47.54 -8.36 5.19
CA GLY A 118 47.94 -7.88 6.50
C GLY A 118 48.16 -6.36 6.49
N SER A 119 48.82 -5.83 7.52
CA SER A 119 48.94 -4.38 7.72
C SER A 119 49.86 -3.63 6.75
N GLY A 120 50.35 -4.30 5.70
CA GLY A 120 51.27 -3.76 4.71
C GLY A 120 50.60 -2.73 3.80
N ALA A 121 51.31 -2.26 2.78
CA ALA A 121 50.66 -1.56 1.66
C ALA A 121 50.76 -2.52 0.49
N ASP A 122 49.69 -3.28 0.28
CA ASP A 122 49.74 -4.52 -0.47
C ASP A 122 49.11 -4.38 -1.85
N THR A 123 49.54 -5.19 -2.80
CA THR A 123 48.89 -5.31 -4.10
C THR A 123 48.22 -6.67 -4.18
N MET A 124 46.92 -6.70 -4.35
CA MET A 124 46.12 -7.92 -4.41
C MET A 124 45.45 -7.99 -5.79
N ILE A 125 45.65 -9.11 -6.49
CA ILE A 125 45.15 -9.37 -7.84
C ILE A 125 44.34 -10.65 -7.79
N GLY A 126 43.02 -10.61 -7.99
CA GLY A 126 42.13 -11.75 -7.78
C GLY A 126 42.17 -12.73 -8.92
N GLY A 127 41.87 -12.24 -10.12
CA GLY A 127 42.03 -13.01 -11.35
C GLY A 127 40.68 -13.31 -11.96
N GLY A 128 40.10 -14.47 -11.63
CA GLY A 128 38.75 -14.81 -12.07
C GLY A 128 38.02 -15.57 -10.98
N GLY A 129 36.70 -15.65 -11.07
CA GLY A 129 35.88 -16.08 -9.94
C GLY A 129 35.50 -14.90 -9.07
N ASN A 130 34.79 -15.19 -7.98
CA ASN A 130 34.30 -14.18 -7.04
C ASN A 130 35.25 -14.12 -5.83
N ASP A 131 36.11 -13.11 -5.81
CA ASP A 131 37.18 -12.92 -4.86
C ASP A 131 36.79 -11.98 -3.70
N VAL A 132 37.49 -12.11 -2.57
CA VAL A 132 37.32 -11.26 -1.39
C VAL A 132 38.66 -10.69 -0.93
N TYR A 133 38.73 -9.37 -0.85
CA TYR A 133 39.89 -8.59 -0.45
C TYR A 133 39.73 -8.05 0.97
N VAL A 134 40.71 -8.28 1.84
CA VAL A 134 40.77 -7.65 3.16
C VAL A 134 41.61 -6.40 3.05
N VAL A 135 41.03 -5.26 3.39
CA VAL A 135 41.69 -3.97 3.34
C VAL A 135 41.78 -3.37 4.74
N ASP A 136 43.01 -3.10 5.17
CA ASP A 136 43.29 -2.45 6.46
C ASP A 136 44.27 -1.28 6.34
N ASN A 137 44.81 -1.04 5.13
CA ASN A 137 45.76 0.02 4.86
C ASN A 137 45.33 0.85 3.64
N THR A 138 45.38 2.18 3.77
CA THR A 138 45.07 3.11 2.66
C THR A 138 46.02 2.99 1.47
N GLY A 139 47.16 2.31 1.63
CA GLY A 139 48.13 2.03 0.59
C GLY A 139 47.87 0.74 -0.19
N ASP A 140 46.83 -0.03 0.17
CA ASP A 140 46.47 -1.24 -0.55
C ASP A 140 45.95 -0.90 -1.96
N VAL A 141 46.26 -1.78 -2.92
CA VAL A 141 45.88 -1.66 -4.32
C VAL A 141 45.23 -2.96 -4.74
N LEU A 142 43.97 -2.87 -5.16
CA LEU A 142 43.18 -4.00 -5.65
C LEU A 142 43.16 -3.97 -7.18
N THR A 143 43.28 -5.10 -7.83
CA THR A 143 43.21 -5.20 -9.30
C THR A 143 42.33 -6.38 -9.68
N GLU A 144 41.23 -6.07 -10.35
CA GLU A 144 40.34 -7.04 -10.97
C GLU A 144 40.26 -6.86 -12.49
N ALA A 145 39.96 -7.95 -13.18
CA ALA A 145 39.68 -7.93 -14.61
C ALA A 145 38.18 -7.75 -14.84
N ALA A 146 37.80 -6.95 -15.85
CA ALA A 146 36.41 -6.75 -16.19
C ALA A 146 35.71 -8.09 -16.50
N GLY A 147 34.59 -8.36 -15.82
CA GLY A 147 33.81 -9.59 -15.97
C GLY A 147 34.48 -10.84 -15.37
N ALA A 148 35.42 -10.67 -14.44
CA ALA A 148 36.08 -11.75 -13.72
C ALA A 148 35.17 -12.48 -12.73
N GLY A 149 34.17 -11.80 -12.18
CA GLY A 149 33.26 -12.33 -11.17
C GLY A 149 32.40 -11.22 -10.57
N ILE A 150 31.87 -11.49 -9.38
CA ILE A 150 31.32 -10.48 -8.46
C ILE A 150 32.20 -10.50 -7.22
N ASP A 151 33.00 -9.45 -7.07
CA ASP A 151 34.13 -9.39 -6.17
C ASP A 151 33.84 -8.45 -5.00
N GLY A 152 34.46 -8.70 -3.85
CA GLY A 152 34.14 -8.02 -2.61
C GLY A 152 35.32 -7.52 -1.80
N VAL A 153 35.10 -6.43 -1.07
CA VAL A 153 36.06 -5.86 -0.13
C VAL A 153 35.51 -5.95 1.29
N GLU A 154 36.28 -6.51 2.20
CA GLU A 154 36.09 -6.38 3.65
C GLU A 154 37.08 -5.32 4.17
N SER A 155 36.59 -4.13 4.47
CA SER A 155 37.44 -3.01 4.88
C SER A 155 37.31 -2.71 6.36
N SER A 156 38.45 -2.50 7.04
CA SER A 156 38.49 -1.97 8.40
C SER A 156 38.77 -0.45 8.45
N ILE A 157 38.83 0.19 7.28
CA ILE A 157 39.04 1.62 7.07
C ILE A 157 37.99 2.20 6.12
N THR A 158 37.94 3.52 5.97
CA THR A 158 37.16 4.14 4.89
C THR A 158 37.69 3.69 3.54
N TRP A 159 36.80 3.21 2.66
CA TRP A 159 37.19 2.64 1.37
C TRP A 159 36.24 3.05 0.25
N SER A 160 36.75 3.07 -0.98
CA SER A 160 36.00 3.37 -2.19
C SER A 160 36.32 2.35 -3.28
N LEU A 161 35.28 1.84 -3.95
CA LEU A 161 35.36 0.97 -5.13
C LEU A 161 35.53 1.77 -6.43
N ALA A 162 35.72 3.09 -6.34
CA ALA A 162 35.83 3.95 -7.51
C ALA A 162 37.08 3.60 -8.34
N GLY A 163 36.86 3.37 -9.64
CA GLY A 163 37.93 3.02 -10.57
C GLY A 163 38.41 1.57 -10.48
N THR A 164 37.67 0.70 -9.81
CA THR A 164 37.89 -0.76 -9.79
C THR A 164 36.74 -1.50 -10.47
N GLU A 165 36.94 -2.77 -10.76
CA GLU A 165 35.91 -3.71 -11.24
C GLU A 165 35.37 -4.53 -10.05
N LEU A 166 34.99 -3.85 -8.96
CA LEU A 166 34.54 -4.48 -7.71
C LEU A 166 33.11 -4.04 -7.42
N GLU A 167 32.29 -4.94 -6.88
CA GLU A 167 30.85 -4.69 -6.68
C GLU A 167 30.45 -4.63 -5.20
N ASN A 168 31.13 -5.39 -4.34
CA ASN A 168 30.71 -5.52 -2.94
C ASN A 168 31.70 -4.83 -1.98
N LEU A 169 31.18 -4.13 -0.97
CA LEU A 169 31.97 -3.57 0.13
C LEU A 169 31.28 -3.82 1.46
N THR A 170 32.00 -4.42 2.40
CA THR A 170 31.58 -4.61 3.79
C THR A 170 32.54 -3.89 4.73
N LEU A 171 32.02 -2.99 5.56
CA LEU A 171 32.77 -2.28 6.58
C LEU A 171 32.78 -3.09 7.88
N THR A 172 33.96 -3.47 8.35
CA THR A 172 34.12 -4.39 9.49
C THR A 172 34.50 -3.69 10.80
N ALA A 173 34.83 -2.39 10.75
CA ALA A 173 35.22 -1.63 11.92
C ALA A 173 33.99 -1.19 12.73
N SER A 174 34.16 -1.09 14.05
CA SER A 174 33.15 -0.54 14.96
C SER A 174 33.19 1.00 15.06
N THR A 175 34.11 1.64 14.34
CA THR A 175 34.26 3.10 14.29
C THR A 175 33.52 3.68 13.09
N ALA A 176 33.23 4.99 13.12
CA ALA A 176 32.70 5.70 11.97
C ALA A 176 33.71 5.73 10.81
N ILE A 177 33.53 4.83 9.86
CA ILE A 177 34.24 4.76 8.57
C ILE A 177 33.20 4.80 7.45
N ASN A 178 33.61 5.12 6.22
CA ASN A 178 32.66 5.31 5.13
C ASN A 178 32.93 4.35 3.97
N GLY A 179 31.88 4.06 3.21
CA GLY A 179 31.93 3.24 2.01
C GLY A 179 31.48 4.06 0.80
N THR A 180 32.13 3.85 -0.33
CA THR A 180 31.70 4.45 -1.60
C THR A 180 31.80 3.39 -2.68
N GLY A 181 30.71 3.15 -3.39
CA GLY A 181 30.63 2.29 -4.55
C GLY A 181 31.23 2.94 -5.80
N ASN A 182 30.74 2.52 -6.96
CA ASN A 182 31.19 2.95 -8.28
C ASN A 182 30.01 3.10 -9.25
N ALA A 183 30.12 2.58 -10.48
CA ALA A 183 29.10 2.73 -11.51
C ALA A 183 28.39 1.40 -11.85
N TYR A 184 28.70 0.35 -11.09
CA TYR A 184 28.07 -0.96 -11.15
C TYR A 184 27.05 -1.10 -10.03
N ASP A 185 26.14 -2.06 -10.16
CA ASP A 185 25.22 -2.44 -9.09
C ASP A 185 26.03 -2.96 -7.88
N ASN A 186 26.09 -2.19 -6.80
CA ASN A 186 26.93 -2.45 -5.64
C ASN A 186 26.14 -2.97 -4.43
N LEU A 187 26.76 -3.84 -3.64
CA LEU A 187 26.29 -4.18 -2.28
C LEU A 187 27.20 -3.52 -1.25
N LEU A 188 26.68 -2.51 -0.55
CA LEU A 188 27.40 -1.79 0.49
C LEU A 188 26.81 -2.13 1.87
N ILE A 189 27.62 -2.75 2.73
CA ILE A 189 27.24 -3.13 4.09
C ILE A 189 28.09 -2.35 5.09
N GLY A 190 27.44 -1.58 5.96
CA GLY A 190 28.05 -0.84 7.05
C GLY A 190 28.41 -1.73 8.24
N GLY A 191 29.05 -1.10 9.23
CA GLY A 191 29.49 -1.74 10.45
C GLY A 191 28.57 -1.44 11.62
N SER A 192 29.15 -1.24 12.79
CA SER A 192 28.41 -0.81 13.99
C SER A 192 28.59 0.67 14.34
N GLY A 193 29.30 1.41 13.49
CA GLY A 193 29.56 2.84 13.67
C GLY A 193 28.58 3.66 12.86
N ALA A 194 28.54 4.98 13.06
CA ALA A 194 27.82 5.86 12.15
C ALA A 194 28.59 5.96 10.83
N ASN A 195 28.10 5.28 9.81
CA ASN A 195 28.69 5.17 8.47
C ASN A 195 27.97 6.13 7.50
N THR A 196 28.72 6.62 6.52
CA THR A 196 28.15 7.15 5.28
C THR A 196 28.44 6.16 4.16
N LEU A 197 27.39 5.61 3.55
CA LEU A 197 27.48 4.71 2.40
C LEU A 197 26.94 5.46 1.18
N SER A 198 27.72 5.49 0.11
CA SER A 198 27.33 6.11 -1.16
C SER A 198 27.43 5.06 -2.27
N GLY A 199 26.32 4.72 -2.92
CA GLY A 199 26.22 3.75 -4.01
C GLY A 199 26.95 4.23 -5.27
N GLY A 200 26.41 5.26 -5.92
CA GLY A 200 27.00 5.87 -7.10
C GLY A 200 26.03 5.85 -8.28
N ASP A 201 26.44 5.24 -9.39
CA ASP A 201 25.52 4.89 -10.47
C ASP A 201 25.33 3.36 -10.42
N GLY A 202 24.19 2.84 -10.85
CA GLY A 202 23.85 1.41 -10.73
C GLY A 202 22.68 1.21 -9.79
N ASN A 203 22.11 0.01 -9.77
CA ASN A 203 21.06 -0.36 -8.83
C ASN A 203 21.70 -0.94 -7.57
N ASP A 204 21.94 -0.09 -6.58
CA ASP A 204 22.73 -0.40 -5.41
C ASP A 204 21.86 -0.95 -4.27
N THR A 205 22.46 -1.78 -3.42
CA THR A 205 21.87 -2.21 -2.14
C THR A 205 22.73 -1.70 -1.00
N LEU A 206 22.15 -0.84 -0.16
CA LEU A 206 22.82 -0.19 0.97
C LEU A 206 22.21 -0.68 2.29
N ASP A 207 23.01 -1.37 3.10
CA ASP A 207 22.69 -1.74 4.48
C ASP A 207 23.61 -0.97 5.41
N GLY A 208 23.06 -0.04 6.20
CA GLY A 208 23.85 0.74 7.17
C GLY A 208 24.47 -0.12 8.27
N GLY A 209 23.93 -1.32 8.50
CA GLY A 209 24.18 -2.08 9.72
C GLY A 209 23.56 -1.37 10.92
N THR A 210 24.13 -1.60 12.10
CA THR A 210 23.66 -0.92 13.30
C THR A 210 24.33 0.44 13.41
N GLY A 211 23.58 1.49 13.71
CA GLY A 211 24.23 2.79 13.87
C GLY A 211 23.26 3.94 13.74
N THR A 212 23.77 5.03 13.22
CA THR A 212 22.95 6.14 12.75
C THR A 212 23.61 6.53 11.45
N ASP A 213 23.10 5.95 10.39
CA ASP A 213 23.81 5.86 9.12
C ASP A 213 23.24 6.86 8.14
N THR A 214 24.07 7.24 7.17
CA THR A 214 23.63 8.05 6.02
C THR A 214 23.82 7.21 4.77
N LEU A 215 22.71 6.88 4.12
CA LEU A 215 22.68 6.06 2.91
C LEU A 215 22.35 6.97 1.73
N VAL A 216 23.20 6.96 0.72
CA VAL A 216 23.07 7.74 -0.51
C VAL A 216 23.15 6.76 -1.68
N GLY A 217 22.05 6.47 -2.34
CA GLY A 217 22.01 5.56 -3.48
C GLY A 217 22.68 6.19 -4.68
N GLY A 218 22.07 7.24 -5.23
CA GLY A 218 22.58 7.92 -6.42
C GLY A 218 21.71 7.56 -7.62
N LYS A 219 22.30 7.28 -8.79
CA LYS A 219 21.52 6.96 -9.99
C LYS A 219 21.28 5.47 -10.13
N GLY A 220 20.02 5.10 -10.27
CA GLY A 220 19.57 3.72 -10.44
C GLY A 220 18.39 3.48 -9.50
N ASP A 221 17.78 2.30 -9.62
CA ASP A 221 16.73 1.88 -8.69
C ASP A 221 17.40 1.24 -7.46
N ASP A 222 17.54 2.00 -6.39
CA ASP A 222 18.33 1.62 -5.22
C ASP A 222 17.49 0.97 -4.11
N SER A 223 18.14 0.16 -3.27
CA SER A 223 17.53 -0.58 -2.17
C SER A 223 18.22 -0.30 -0.83
N TYR A 224 17.47 0.19 0.15
CA TYR A 224 17.98 0.51 1.49
C TYR A 224 17.46 -0.47 2.53
N ILE A 225 18.35 -0.98 3.36
CA ILE A 225 18.01 -1.78 4.54
C ILE A 225 18.22 -0.90 5.77
N VAL A 226 17.14 -0.67 6.52
CA VAL A 226 17.13 0.23 7.67
C VAL A 226 16.72 -0.52 8.93
N ASP A 227 17.55 -0.47 9.97
CA ASP A 227 17.28 -1.09 11.26
C ASP A 227 17.02 -0.08 12.39
N ALA A 228 17.36 1.19 12.16
CA ALA A 228 17.18 2.26 13.13
C ALA A 228 16.35 3.41 12.57
N THR A 229 15.49 4.00 13.41
CA THR A 229 14.73 5.20 13.05
C THR A 229 15.61 6.44 12.80
N ALA A 230 16.89 6.35 13.15
CA ALA A 230 17.85 7.44 13.04
C ALA A 230 18.58 7.46 11.69
N ASP A 231 18.51 6.37 10.91
CA ASP A 231 19.17 6.30 9.61
C ASP A 231 18.51 7.26 8.62
N VAL A 232 19.34 7.92 7.83
CA VAL A 232 18.93 8.95 6.88
C VAL A 232 19.25 8.49 5.47
N ILE A 233 18.22 8.44 4.63
CA ILE A 233 18.36 8.17 3.20
C ILE A 233 18.30 9.50 2.43
N THR A 234 19.26 9.71 1.53
CA THR A 234 19.38 10.92 0.72
C THR A 234 19.35 10.59 -0.77
N GLU A 235 18.21 10.86 -1.41
CA GLU A 235 18.01 10.66 -2.85
C GLU A 235 17.64 11.95 -3.58
N ALA A 236 18.07 12.07 -4.84
CA ALA A 236 17.67 13.18 -5.71
C ALA A 236 16.55 12.78 -6.68
N ALA A 237 15.72 13.76 -7.02
CA ALA A 237 14.58 13.52 -7.89
C ALA A 237 15.00 13.07 -9.30
N GLY A 238 14.41 11.96 -9.75
CA GLY A 238 14.61 11.42 -11.10
C GLY A 238 15.89 10.60 -11.27
N GLU A 239 16.48 10.13 -10.16
CA GLU A 239 17.63 9.23 -10.19
C GLU A 239 17.25 7.75 -10.22
N GLY A 240 16.01 7.39 -9.86
CA GLY A 240 15.47 6.03 -10.01
C GLY A 240 14.09 5.86 -9.38
N ILE A 241 13.69 4.60 -9.14
CA ILE A 241 12.59 4.20 -8.26
C ILE A 241 13.19 3.43 -7.08
N ASP A 242 13.16 4.06 -5.91
CA ASP A 242 13.93 3.63 -4.77
C ASP A 242 13.08 2.92 -3.72
N SER A 243 13.68 1.93 -3.03
CA SER A 243 12.95 1.04 -2.13
C SER A 243 13.61 0.89 -0.77
N VAL A 244 12.82 1.05 0.30
CA VAL A 244 13.28 0.89 1.68
C VAL A 244 12.66 -0.36 2.30
N SER A 245 13.49 -1.21 2.88
CA SER A 245 13.09 -2.32 3.75
C SER A 245 13.48 -1.98 5.18
N SER A 246 12.49 -1.69 6.04
CA SER A 246 12.75 -1.29 7.43
C SER A 246 12.29 -2.33 8.44
N SER A 247 13.10 -2.59 9.47
CA SER A 247 12.69 -3.41 10.64
C SER A 247 12.24 -2.57 11.84
N ALA A 248 12.17 -1.24 11.68
CA ALA A 248 11.73 -0.26 12.66
C ALA A 248 10.61 0.62 12.09
N THR A 249 9.98 1.44 12.95
CA THR A 249 9.08 2.50 12.47
C THR A 249 9.88 3.49 11.61
N TYR A 250 9.44 3.75 10.38
CA TYR A 250 10.19 4.58 9.45
C TYR A 250 9.31 5.58 8.71
N SER A 251 9.89 6.75 8.44
CA SER A 251 9.23 7.84 7.72
C SER A 251 10.10 8.33 6.59
N LEU A 252 9.51 8.36 5.38
CA LEU A 252 10.12 8.92 4.17
C LEU A 252 10.00 10.45 4.11
N SER A 253 9.44 11.11 5.13
CA SER A 253 9.20 12.56 5.12
C SER A 253 10.46 13.42 4.87
N LEU A 254 11.65 12.90 5.23
CA LEU A 254 12.94 13.54 4.95
C LEU A 254 13.63 13.02 3.68
N SER A 255 13.17 11.89 3.13
CA SER A 255 13.68 11.22 1.93
C SER A 255 12.70 11.46 0.78
N THR A 256 12.68 12.69 0.29
CA THR A 256 11.63 13.23 -0.60
C THR A 256 11.60 12.64 -2.01
N SER A 257 12.56 11.78 -2.34
CA SER A 257 12.71 11.17 -3.67
C SER A 257 12.68 9.65 -3.61
N VAL A 258 12.12 9.08 -2.53
CA VAL A 258 11.98 7.63 -2.36
C VAL A 258 10.52 7.23 -2.54
N GLU A 259 10.27 6.20 -3.34
CA GLU A 259 8.93 5.78 -3.76
C GLU A 259 8.35 4.65 -2.92
N ASN A 260 9.15 3.68 -2.48
CA ASN A 260 8.64 2.46 -1.84
C ASN A 260 9.17 2.28 -0.41
N LEU A 261 8.28 1.87 0.51
CA LEU A 261 8.65 1.47 1.87
C LEU A 261 7.92 0.18 2.25
N THR A 262 8.70 -0.84 2.63
CA THR A 262 8.22 -2.11 3.17
C THR A 262 8.69 -2.29 4.60
N LEU A 263 7.77 -2.53 5.51
CA LEU A 263 8.05 -2.92 6.89
C LEU A 263 8.32 -4.42 6.96
N THR A 264 9.32 -4.80 7.74
CA THR A 264 9.74 -6.19 7.94
C THR A 264 9.58 -6.61 9.40
N GLY A 265 9.77 -7.90 9.66
CA GLY A 265 9.57 -8.47 10.98
C GLY A 265 8.08 -8.62 11.34
N SER A 266 7.79 -8.68 12.65
CA SER A 266 6.43 -8.93 13.16
C SER A 266 6.04 -7.99 14.30
N ASN A 267 6.85 -6.96 14.54
CA ASN A 267 6.56 -5.96 15.57
C ASN A 267 5.54 -4.96 15.02
N ALA A 268 4.73 -4.37 15.91
CA ALA A 268 3.86 -3.24 15.59
C ALA A 268 4.72 -1.98 15.38
N ILE A 269 5.13 -1.77 14.12
CA ILE A 269 5.90 -0.62 13.64
C ILE A 269 5.07 0.13 12.60
N ASN A 270 5.45 1.37 12.27
CA ASN A 270 4.63 2.22 11.40
C ASN A 270 5.40 2.67 10.16
N ALA A 271 4.66 2.97 9.09
CA ALA A 271 5.17 3.54 7.86
C ALA A 271 4.57 4.94 7.65
N THR A 272 5.40 5.87 7.20
CA THR A 272 4.94 7.19 6.76
C THR A 272 5.61 7.53 5.44
N GLY A 273 4.82 7.81 4.40
CA GLY A 273 5.29 8.26 3.09
C GLY A 273 5.76 9.72 3.08
N ASN A 274 5.90 10.27 1.88
CA ASN A 274 6.36 11.62 1.62
C ASN A 274 5.30 12.44 0.85
N ALA A 275 5.68 13.15 -0.22
CA ALA A 275 4.76 13.93 -1.04
C ALA A 275 4.55 13.32 -2.45
N LEU A 276 5.19 12.18 -2.72
CA LEU A 276 5.10 11.41 -3.95
C LEU A 276 3.95 10.39 -3.83
N GLY A 277 3.57 9.74 -4.94
CA GLY A 277 2.73 8.55 -4.85
C GLY A 277 3.58 7.36 -4.38
N ASN A 278 3.54 7.06 -3.09
CA ASN A 278 4.29 6.00 -2.46
C ASN A 278 3.59 4.65 -2.53
N VAL A 279 4.38 3.56 -2.53
CA VAL A 279 3.90 2.21 -2.22
C VAL A 279 4.36 1.84 -0.81
N LEU A 280 3.41 1.72 0.12
CA LEU A 280 3.65 1.44 1.52
C LEU A 280 3.11 0.05 1.90
N ILE A 281 3.99 -0.83 2.33
CA ILE A 281 3.67 -2.22 2.70
C ILE A 281 4.02 -2.43 4.18
N GLY A 282 3.02 -2.77 4.99
CA GLY A 282 3.14 -3.16 6.39
C GLY A 282 3.65 -4.59 6.57
N ASN A 283 3.71 -5.02 7.82
CA ASN A 283 4.14 -6.35 8.21
C ASN A 283 2.99 -7.15 8.84
N SER A 284 3.28 -8.11 9.72
CA SER A 284 2.23 -8.92 10.37
C SER A 284 1.78 -8.37 11.74
N GLY A 285 2.28 -7.20 12.14
CA GLY A 285 1.90 -6.51 13.36
C GLY A 285 0.88 -5.42 13.06
N ALA A 286 0.20 -4.89 14.08
CA ALA A 286 -0.68 -3.75 13.91
C ALA A 286 0.12 -2.50 13.50
N ASN A 287 0.03 -2.10 12.25
CA ASN A 287 0.75 -0.99 11.65
C ASN A 287 -0.16 0.24 11.52
N ARG A 288 0.40 1.42 11.79
CA ARG A 288 -0.13 2.67 11.23
C ARG A 288 0.60 2.95 9.91
N ILE A 289 -0.15 3.12 8.84
CA ILE A 289 0.36 3.46 7.52
C ILE A 289 -0.24 4.81 7.11
N ASP A 290 0.63 5.79 6.94
CA ASP A 290 0.27 7.15 6.55
C ASP A 290 0.93 7.45 5.20
N GLY A 291 0.12 7.63 4.14
CA GLY A 291 0.61 7.94 2.80
C GLY A 291 1.44 9.23 2.74
N GLY A 292 1.17 10.17 3.63
CA GLY A 292 1.59 11.55 3.43
C GLY A 292 0.74 12.18 2.33
N GLY A 293 1.32 13.08 1.53
CA GLY A 293 0.62 13.58 0.34
C GLY A 293 1.02 12.76 -0.87
N GLY A 294 0.17 12.69 -1.89
CA GLY A 294 0.48 11.89 -3.07
C GLY A 294 -0.75 11.18 -3.55
N ALA A 295 -0.58 10.17 -4.39
CA ALA A 295 -1.63 9.18 -4.63
C ALA A 295 -1.02 7.84 -4.26
N ASP A 296 -1.26 7.42 -3.02
CA ASP A 296 -0.49 6.35 -2.39
C ASP A 296 -1.17 4.99 -2.55
N THR A 297 -0.39 3.91 -2.58
CA THR A 297 -0.90 2.54 -2.45
C THR A 297 -0.44 1.95 -1.13
N MET A 298 -1.38 1.64 -0.25
CA MET A 298 -1.12 1.16 1.11
C MET A 298 -1.63 -0.26 1.30
N THR A 299 -0.83 -1.12 1.94
CA THR A 299 -1.17 -2.50 2.27
C THR A 299 -0.65 -2.81 3.67
N GLY A 300 -1.52 -3.15 4.61
CA GLY A 300 -1.24 -3.38 6.03
C GLY A 300 -0.66 -4.76 6.28
N GLY A 301 -1.30 -5.77 5.70
CA GLY A 301 -0.90 -7.16 5.85
C GLY A 301 -1.77 -7.86 6.87
N ALA A 302 -1.18 -8.45 7.90
CA ALA A 302 -1.94 -9.06 8.98
C ALA A 302 -1.80 -8.21 10.24
N GLY A 303 -2.79 -8.22 11.12
CA GLY A 303 -2.85 -7.29 12.24
C GLY A 303 -4.06 -6.39 12.09
N ASN A 304 -4.31 -5.59 13.13
CA ASN A 304 -5.36 -4.57 13.07
C ASN A 304 -4.68 -3.25 12.71
N ASP A 305 -4.73 -2.90 11.44
CA ASP A 305 -3.97 -1.81 10.86
C ASP A 305 -4.79 -0.51 10.83
N THR A 306 -4.08 0.61 10.74
CA THR A 306 -4.68 1.94 10.63
C THR A 306 -4.08 2.68 9.44
N TYR A 307 -4.93 3.00 8.47
CA TYR A 307 -4.58 3.77 7.29
C TYR A 307 -4.96 5.23 7.47
N VAL A 308 -4.07 6.13 7.11
CA VAL A 308 -4.36 7.56 7.00
C VAL A 308 -4.54 7.89 5.54
N VAL A 309 -5.70 8.46 5.20
CA VAL A 309 -6.00 8.89 3.83
C VAL A 309 -6.33 10.38 3.82
N ASP A 310 -5.67 11.11 2.95
CA ASP A 310 -5.84 12.56 2.81
C ASP A 310 -5.87 13.05 1.37
N VAL A 311 -5.59 12.17 0.40
CA VAL A 311 -5.74 12.45 -1.02
C VAL A 311 -6.70 11.45 -1.66
N ILE A 312 -7.55 11.96 -2.56
CA ILE A 312 -8.55 11.16 -3.31
C ILE A 312 -7.89 10.03 -4.13
N GLY A 313 -6.60 10.17 -4.45
CA GLY A 313 -5.82 9.19 -5.20
C GLY A 313 -5.32 8.01 -4.38
N ASP A 314 -5.47 8.04 -3.05
CA ASP A 314 -5.00 6.97 -2.18
C ASP A 314 -5.79 5.68 -2.44
N LEU A 315 -5.10 4.55 -2.36
CA LEU A 315 -5.63 3.22 -2.54
C LEU A 315 -5.20 2.35 -1.35
N ILE A 316 -6.16 1.71 -0.71
CA ILE A 316 -5.91 0.71 0.33
C ILE A 316 -6.20 -0.67 -0.26
N ASN A 317 -5.20 -1.56 -0.20
CA ASN A 317 -5.31 -2.95 -0.62
C ASN A 317 -5.18 -3.84 0.62
N GLU A 318 -6.29 -4.42 1.04
CA GLU A 318 -6.34 -5.34 2.18
C GLU A 318 -6.33 -6.82 1.76
N VAL A 319 -5.84 -7.66 2.67
CA VAL A 319 -5.88 -9.12 2.52
C VAL A 319 -7.02 -9.71 3.32
N SER A 320 -7.68 -10.73 2.78
CA SER A 320 -8.80 -11.33 3.50
C SER A 320 -8.35 -12.01 4.79
N GLY A 321 -8.99 -11.62 5.90
CA GLY A 321 -8.59 -12.04 7.25
C GLY A 321 -7.32 -11.35 7.77
N GLY A 322 -6.97 -10.17 7.24
CA GLY A 322 -5.87 -9.31 7.70
C GLY A 322 -6.04 -8.91 9.16
N GLY A 323 -7.21 -8.45 9.55
CA GLY A 323 -7.57 -8.22 10.95
C GLY A 323 -8.87 -7.47 11.07
N THR A 324 -8.88 -6.43 11.89
CA THR A 324 -9.96 -5.45 11.96
C THR A 324 -9.37 -4.07 11.77
N ASP A 325 -9.56 -3.54 10.59
CA ASP A 325 -8.73 -2.46 10.07
C ASP A 325 -9.50 -1.13 10.11
N THR A 326 -8.76 -0.04 10.24
CA THR A 326 -9.31 1.30 10.42
C THR A 326 -8.78 2.26 9.38
N VAL A 327 -9.67 3.00 8.75
CA VAL A 327 -9.32 4.17 7.94
C VAL A 327 -9.57 5.44 8.75
N GLU A 328 -8.54 6.24 8.93
CA GLU A 328 -8.61 7.62 9.40
C GLU A 328 -8.58 8.54 8.19
N SER A 329 -9.70 9.20 7.88
CA SER A 329 -9.82 10.04 6.69
C SER A 329 -10.05 11.49 7.03
N ASN A 330 -9.33 12.40 6.38
CA ASN A 330 -9.61 13.84 6.46
C ASN A 330 -10.42 14.38 5.25
N ILE A 331 -10.76 13.48 4.31
CA ILE A 331 -11.62 13.71 3.13
C ILE A 331 -12.89 12.85 3.22
N SER A 332 -13.82 13.00 2.27
CA SER A 332 -14.90 12.01 2.14
C SER A 332 -14.33 10.69 1.66
N TRP A 333 -14.76 9.57 2.25
CA TRP A 333 -14.18 8.26 1.97
C TRP A 333 -15.21 7.14 1.89
N THR A 334 -14.94 6.17 1.02
CA THR A 334 -15.71 4.93 0.89
C THR A 334 -14.80 3.75 1.19
N LEU A 335 -15.15 2.92 2.17
CA LEU A 335 -14.38 1.74 2.51
C LEU A 335 -14.37 0.74 1.34
N GLY A 336 -13.16 0.28 0.99
CA GLY A 336 -12.95 -0.87 0.12
C GLY A 336 -13.33 -2.19 0.80
N ALA A 337 -13.12 -3.32 0.13
CA ALA A 337 -13.32 -4.63 0.73
C ALA A 337 -12.40 -4.88 1.93
N GLU A 338 -12.80 -5.77 2.84
CA GLU A 338 -12.04 -6.18 4.04
C GLU A 338 -11.69 -5.06 5.04
N LEU A 339 -12.26 -3.85 4.89
CA LEU A 339 -12.09 -2.76 5.87
C LEU A 339 -13.34 -2.62 6.74
N GLU A 340 -13.18 -2.58 8.06
CA GLU A 340 -14.31 -2.55 9.01
C GLU A 340 -14.60 -1.14 9.54
N ASN A 341 -13.59 -0.31 9.79
CA ASN A 341 -13.78 0.96 10.50
C ASN A 341 -13.39 2.17 9.65
N LEU A 342 -14.17 3.24 9.74
CA LEU A 342 -13.86 4.54 9.15
C LEU A 342 -14.09 5.64 10.20
N THR A 343 -13.07 6.47 10.42
CA THR A 343 -13.15 7.65 11.29
C THR A 343 -12.79 8.90 10.51
N LEU A 344 -13.69 9.88 10.49
CA LEU A 344 -13.45 11.19 9.89
C LEU A 344 -12.68 12.08 10.88
N THR A 345 -11.51 12.59 10.48
CA THR A 345 -10.58 13.30 11.38
C THR A 345 -10.53 14.80 11.17
N SER A 346 -11.01 15.31 10.02
CA SER A 346 -11.13 16.76 9.78
C SER A 346 -12.34 17.36 10.50
N THR A 347 -12.54 18.68 10.43
CA THR A 347 -13.76 19.34 10.92
C THR A 347 -14.71 19.78 9.79
N GLY A 348 -14.45 19.31 8.57
CA GLY A 348 -15.25 19.66 7.40
C GLY A 348 -16.53 18.82 7.29
N ALA A 349 -17.48 19.30 6.49
CA ALA A 349 -18.62 18.50 6.05
C ALA A 349 -18.15 17.51 4.97
N ILE A 350 -17.68 16.36 5.43
CA ILE A 350 -17.20 15.23 4.62
C ILE A 350 -18.03 13.98 4.96
N ASP A 351 -18.03 13.01 4.06
CA ASP A 351 -18.94 11.86 4.12
C ASP A 351 -18.17 10.57 4.34
N ALA A 352 -18.81 9.60 4.98
CA ALA A 352 -18.27 8.26 5.21
C ALA A 352 -19.25 7.23 4.65
N THR A 353 -18.72 6.35 3.80
CA THR A 353 -19.48 5.23 3.22
C THR A 353 -18.79 3.91 3.56
N GLY A 354 -19.53 2.96 4.10
CA GLY A 354 -19.08 1.60 4.38
C GLY A 354 -19.13 0.69 3.15
N ASN A 355 -19.10 -0.62 3.39
CA ASN A 355 -19.10 -1.68 2.39
C ASN A 355 -20.19 -2.72 2.70
N ALA A 356 -19.92 -4.02 2.51
CA ALA A 356 -20.88 -5.10 2.75
C ALA A 356 -20.69 -5.80 4.13
N LEU A 357 -19.68 -5.39 4.89
CA LEU A 357 -19.31 -5.95 6.20
C LEU A 357 -20.14 -5.28 7.31
N ALA A 358 -19.87 -5.63 8.56
CA ALA A 358 -20.41 -4.89 9.70
C ALA A 358 -19.46 -3.74 10.02
N ASN A 359 -19.71 -2.57 9.44
CA ASN A 359 -18.83 -1.42 9.55
C ASN A 359 -19.09 -0.58 10.81
N THR A 360 -18.04 0.05 11.34
CA THR A 360 -18.16 1.14 12.31
C THR A 360 -17.72 2.45 11.68
N LEU A 361 -18.67 3.35 11.44
CA LEU A 361 -18.43 4.67 10.87
C LEU A 361 -18.52 5.75 11.95
N ARG A 362 -17.49 6.58 12.07
CA ARG A 362 -17.43 7.70 13.01
C ARG A 362 -17.25 9.01 12.24
N GLY A 363 -18.25 9.87 12.32
CA GLY A 363 -18.22 11.24 11.81
C GLY A 363 -17.38 12.17 12.68
N ASN A 364 -17.42 13.46 12.33
CA ASN A 364 -16.65 14.54 12.92
C ASN A 364 -17.56 15.64 13.49
N SER A 365 -17.15 16.90 13.40
CA SER A 365 -17.94 18.05 13.88
C SER A 365 -18.69 18.81 12.78
N GLY A 366 -18.49 18.42 11.53
CA GLY A 366 -19.23 18.91 10.37
C GLY A 366 -20.54 18.16 10.17
N ALA A 367 -21.35 18.60 9.21
CA ALA A 367 -22.52 17.85 8.79
C ALA A 367 -22.08 16.69 7.88
N ASN A 368 -22.09 15.47 8.40
CA ASN A 368 -21.62 14.28 7.69
C ASN A 368 -22.79 13.45 7.17
N ARG A 369 -22.65 12.89 5.96
CA ARG A 369 -23.44 11.73 5.56
C ARG A 369 -22.71 10.44 5.94
N LEU A 370 -23.34 9.61 6.75
CA LEU A 370 -22.87 8.29 7.15
C LEU A 370 -23.76 7.24 6.47
N ASP A 371 -23.19 6.48 5.55
CA ASP A 371 -23.86 5.42 4.81
C ASP A 371 -23.16 4.10 5.09
N GLY A 372 -23.76 3.22 5.90
CA GLY A 372 -23.17 1.92 6.27
C GLY A 372 -22.88 1.02 5.07
N GLY A 373 -23.55 1.24 3.95
CA GLY A 373 -23.65 0.23 2.91
C GLY A 373 -24.64 -0.85 3.33
N THR A 374 -24.40 -2.09 2.90
CA THR A 374 -25.21 -3.22 3.38
C THR A 374 -24.50 -3.85 4.56
N GLY A 375 -25.20 -4.25 5.60
CA GLY A 375 -24.51 -4.87 6.72
C GLY A 375 -25.32 -4.77 7.99
N ASN A 376 -24.61 -4.90 9.11
CA ASN A 376 -25.14 -4.51 10.41
C ASN A 376 -24.18 -3.45 10.96
N ASP A 377 -24.44 -2.21 10.60
CA ASP A 377 -23.46 -1.14 10.74
C ASP A 377 -23.67 -0.34 12.02
N THR A 378 -22.60 0.24 12.56
CA THR A 378 -22.65 1.20 13.66
C THR A 378 -22.21 2.56 13.14
N MET A 379 -23.10 3.54 13.15
CA MET A 379 -22.84 4.89 12.68
C MET A 379 -22.91 5.87 13.85
N VAL A 380 -21.85 6.66 14.03
CA VAL A 380 -21.69 7.64 15.13
C VAL A 380 -21.39 9.01 14.51
N GLY A 381 -22.36 9.92 14.48
CA GLY A 381 -22.28 11.24 13.81
C GLY A 381 -21.27 12.17 14.45
N GLY A 382 -21.44 12.41 15.75
CA GLY A 382 -20.57 13.31 16.50
C GLY A 382 -21.31 14.59 16.82
N THR A 383 -20.89 15.71 16.25
CA THR A 383 -21.65 16.97 16.30
C THR A 383 -21.80 17.50 14.88
N GLY A 384 -22.78 18.36 14.64
CA GLY A 384 -23.14 18.72 13.28
C GLY A 384 -24.54 18.23 12.99
N ASN A 385 -25.07 18.56 11.80
CA ASN A 385 -26.38 18.07 11.39
C ASN A 385 -26.14 16.89 10.46
N ASP A 386 -26.14 15.70 11.01
CA ASP A 386 -25.70 14.49 10.32
C ASP A 386 -26.85 13.79 9.60
N THR A 387 -26.51 13.02 8.57
CA THR A 387 -27.46 12.20 7.81
C THR A 387 -27.02 10.74 7.80
N TYR A 388 -27.85 9.85 8.33
CA TYR A 388 -27.61 8.42 8.40
C TYR A 388 -28.41 7.69 7.35
N VAL A 389 -27.78 6.82 6.57
CA VAL A 389 -28.46 5.90 5.66
C VAL A 389 -28.63 4.58 6.38
N VAL A 390 -29.88 4.23 6.69
CA VAL A 390 -30.22 3.01 7.40
C VAL A 390 -30.98 2.09 6.46
N ASP A 391 -30.34 0.99 6.06
CA ASP A 391 -30.91 0.01 5.15
C ASP A 391 -31.16 -1.36 5.80
N SER A 392 -30.63 -1.57 7.01
CA SER A 392 -30.82 -2.76 7.84
C SER A 392 -31.44 -2.40 9.19
N VAL A 393 -32.38 -3.22 9.66
CA VAL A 393 -32.97 -3.06 11.01
C VAL A 393 -31.96 -3.33 12.13
N SER A 394 -30.81 -3.90 11.77
CA SER A 394 -29.71 -4.19 12.68
C SER A 394 -28.64 -3.10 12.71
N ASP A 395 -28.77 -2.06 11.88
CA ASP A 395 -27.92 -0.88 11.98
C ASP A 395 -28.19 -0.13 13.29
N VAL A 396 -27.12 0.43 13.83
CA VAL A 396 -27.12 1.19 15.08
C VAL A 396 -26.66 2.61 14.78
N VAL A 397 -27.56 3.57 14.96
CA VAL A 397 -27.24 5.01 14.95
C VAL A 397 -27.01 5.48 16.38
N THR A 398 -25.89 6.15 16.63
CA THR A 398 -25.54 6.72 17.94
C THR A 398 -25.28 8.21 17.81
N GLU A 399 -26.09 9.00 18.52
CA GLU A 399 -25.96 10.46 18.56
C GLU A 399 -25.58 11.00 19.94
N ALA A 400 -24.94 12.17 19.93
CA ALA A 400 -24.64 12.91 21.15
C ALA A 400 -25.81 13.86 21.50
N ALA A 401 -26.09 14.00 22.80
CA ALA A 401 -27.07 15.00 23.24
C ALA A 401 -26.59 16.41 22.83
N SER A 402 -27.45 17.17 22.15
CA SER A 402 -27.07 18.45 21.52
C SER A 402 -25.98 18.34 20.43
N GLY A 403 -25.89 17.18 19.76
CA GLY A 403 -25.00 16.91 18.62
C GLY A 403 -25.33 17.78 17.41
N GLY A 404 -26.61 17.94 17.10
CA GLY A 404 -27.11 18.90 16.14
C GLY A 404 -28.58 18.66 15.83
N THR A 405 -28.93 18.66 14.54
CA THR A 405 -30.26 18.31 14.06
C THR A 405 -30.11 17.25 13.00
N ASP A 406 -30.36 16.02 13.39
CA ASP A 406 -29.87 14.85 12.67
C ASP A 406 -30.99 14.16 11.89
N THR A 407 -30.64 13.46 10.82
CA THR A 407 -31.60 12.86 9.89
C THR A 407 -31.28 11.40 9.62
N ILE A 408 -32.27 10.52 9.77
CA ILE A 408 -32.21 9.17 9.19
C ILE A 408 -32.90 9.17 7.82
N GLU A 409 -32.19 8.75 6.79
CA GLU A 409 -32.73 8.36 5.50
C GLU A 409 -32.83 6.83 5.43
N THR A 410 -34.01 6.31 5.10
CA THR A 410 -34.22 4.85 5.11
C THR A 410 -35.20 4.39 4.04
N ASN A 411 -35.03 3.16 3.57
CA ASN A 411 -35.95 2.47 2.67
C ASN A 411 -36.63 1.26 3.35
N ILE A 412 -36.43 1.09 4.66
CA ILE A 412 -37.03 0.03 5.48
C ILE A 412 -38.00 0.59 6.52
N THR A 413 -38.75 -0.31 7.17
CA THR A 413 -39.57 0.08 8.32
C THR A 413 -38.71 0.21 9.56
N LEU A 414 -38.69 1.39 10.17
CA LEU A 414 -37.99 1.67 11.42
C LEU A 414 -38.97 1.66 12.60
N PRO A 415 -38.88 0.67 13.50
CA PRO A 415 -39.83 0.54 14.60
C PRO A 415 -39.70 1.67 15.63
N THR A 416 -38.54 2.31 15.75
CA THR A 416 -38.27 3.51 16.57
C THR A 416 -36.98 4.16 16.03
N LEU A 417 -36.94 5.49 15.89
CA LEU A 417 -35.70 6.22 15.61
C LEU A 417 -34.70 6.08 16.76
N ALA A 418 -33.40 6.12 16.44
CA ALA A 418 -32.36 6.19 17.46
C ALA A 418 -32.55 7.41 18.37
N ALA A 419 -32.08 7.34 19.62
CA ALA A 419 -32.15 8.46 20.55
C ALA A 419 -31.45 9.70 19.99
N GLU A 420 -31.91 10.90 20.36
CA GLU A 420 -31.37 12.19 19.92
C GLU A 420 -31.43 12.45 18.40
N VAL A 421 -32.12 11.64 17.60
CA VAL A 421 -32.36 11.95 16.17
C VAL A 421 -33.67 12.70 15.97
N GLU A 422 -33.64 13.87 15.33
CA GLU A 422 -34.82 14.70 15.09
C GLU A 422 -35.58 14.37 13.81
N ASN A 423 -34.92 13.93 12.75
CA ASN A 423 -35.57 13.81 11.44
C ASN A 423 -35.52 12.39 10.89
N VAL A 424 -36.56 12.01 10.16
CA VAL A 424 -36.56 10.83 9.31
C VAL A 424 -37.15 11.13 7.94
N THR A 425 -36.48 10.68 6.89
CA THR A 425 -36.96 10.71 5.52
C THR A 425 -37.07 9.27 5.00
N LEU A 426 -38.31 8.86 4.76
CA LEU A 426 -38.59 7.59 4.11
C LEU A 426 -38.34 7.72 2.60
N THR A 427 -37.66 6.75 2.02
CA THR A 427 -37.30 6.73 0.60
C THR A 427 -37.93 5.53 -0.12
N GLY A 428 -37.84 5.50 -1.45
CA GLY A 428 -38.37 4.42 -2.28
C GLY A 428 -39.90 4.45 -2.50
N THR A 429 -40.43 3.31 -2.94
CA THR A 429 -41.85 3.13 -3.32
C THR A 429 -42.57 2.10 -2.47
N ALA A 430 -41.87 1.44 -1.54
CA ALA A 430 -42.46 0.44 -0.66
C ALA A 430 -43.32 1.12 0.42
N ASN A 431 -44.41 0.46 0.84
CA ASN A 431 -45.16 0.92 2.01
C ASN A 431 -44.37 0.56 3.27
N ILE A 432 -43.68 1.55 3.84
CA ILE A 432 -42.81 1.43 5.01
C ILE A 432 -43.19 2.47 6.05
N ASN A 433 -42.86 2.17 7.31
CA ASN A 433 -43.24 3.02 8.44
C ASN A 433 -42.01 3.51 9.19
N ALA A 434 -42.13 4.69 9.81
CA ALA A 434 -41.19 5.15 10.83
C ALA A 434 -41.94 5.57 12.09
N THR A 435 -41.41 5.16 13.23
CA THR A 435 -41.86 5.61 14.54
C THR A 435 -40.82 6.56 15.14
N GLY A 436 -41.26 7.72 15.64
CA GLY A 436 -40.39 8.67 16.34
C GLY A 436 -39.79 8.13 17.67
N ASN A 437 -38.97 8.95 18.32
CA ASN A 437 -38.33 8.70 19.62
C ASN A 437 -38.88 9.68 20.68
N GLY A 438 -38.14 9.89 21.78
CA GLY A 438 -38.53 10.81 22.86
C GLY A 438 -38.29 12.30 22.59
N VAL A 439 -37.63 12.66 21.47
CA VAL A 439 -37.40 14.06 21.06
C VAL A 439 -38.42 14.54 20.04
N ALA A 440 -38.36 15.82 19.66
CA ALA A 440 -39.30 16.41 18.71
C ALA A 440 -38.99 15.97 17.28
N ASN A 441 -39.68 14.95 16.77
CA ASN A 441 -39.37 14.42 15.45
C ASN A 441 -40.09 15.13 14.28
N THR A 442 -39.40 15.29 13.15
CA THR A 442 -39.96 15.63 11.82
C THR A 442 -39.90 14.41 10.92
N LEU A 443 -41.05 13.96 10.41
CA LEU A 443 -41.14 12.76 9.59
C LEU A 443 -41.58 13.13 8.16
N ARG A 444 -40.81 12.68 7.16
CA ARG A 444 -41.08 12.87 5.73
C ARG A 444 -41.33 11.52 5.05
N GLY A 445 -42.35 11.48 4.19
CA GLY A 445 -42.86 10.24 3.61
C GLY A 445 -42.27 9.90 2.26
N ASN A 446 -42.50 8.66 1.86
CA ASN A 446 -42.16 8.17 0.53
C ASN A 446 -43.41 8.04 -0.37
N SER A 447 -43.17 7.75 -1.65
CA SER A 447 -44.23 7.59 -2.65
C SER A 447 -45.07 6.30 -2.51
N GLY A 448 -44.79 5.47 -1.50
CA GLY A 448 -45.40 4.15 -1.29
C GLY A 448 -46.62 4.12 -0.36
N GLY A 449 -47.07 5.27 0.16
CA GLY A 449 -48.17 5.35 1.12
C GLY A 449 -47.75 5.07 2.57
N ALA A 450 -46.62 5.65 2.98
CA ALA A 450 -46.03 5.47 4.31
C ALA A 450 -46.99 5.80 5.47
N GLN A 451 -46.91 5.02 6.56
CA GLN A 451 -47.59 5.31 7.82
C GLN A 451 -46.60 5.88 8.85
N PHE A 452 -47.03 6.91 9.58
CA PHE A 452 -46.21 7.54 10.63
C PHE A 452 -46.76 7.26 12.01
N VAL A 453 -45.87 6.96 12.94
CA VAL A 453 -46.22 6.82 14.36
C VAL A 453 -45.41 7.82 15.18
N ALA A 454 -46.08 8.78 15.80
CA ALA A 454 -45.46 9.68 16.76
C ALA A 454 -45.53 9.07 18.17
N LYS A 455 -44.37 8.89 18.80
CA LYS A 455 -44.25 8.41 20.19
C LYS A 455 -44.13 9.61 21.13
N PHE A 456 -44.85 9.60 22.25
CA PHE A 456 -44.78 10.69 23.24
C PHE A 456 -44.39 10.13 24.61
N GLU A 457 -43.31 10.69 25.17
CA GLU A 457 -42.81 10.33 26.50
C GLU A 457 -42.96 11.53 27.46
N HIS A 458 -43.47 11.28 28.66
CA HIS A 458 -43.53 12.27 29.73
C HIS A 458 -42.10 12.64 30.16
N PRO A 459 -41.84 13.88 30.65
CA PRO A 459 -40.53 14.28 31.20
C PRO A 459 -39.97 13.40 32.34
N ALA A 460 -40.73 12.41 32.81
CA ALA A 460 -40.33 11.43 33.82
C ALA A 460 -40.02 10.04 33.23
N GLY A 461 -39.90 9.92 31.90
CA GLY A 461 -39.58 8.68 31.18
C GLY A 461 -40.75 7.69 31.05
N GLN A 462 -41.98 8.12 31.28
CA GLN A 462 -43.17 7.28 31.13
C GLN A 462 -43.82 7.55 29.77
N GLU A 463 -44.01 6.51 28.94
CA GLU A 463 -44.80 6.63 27.71
C GLU A 463 -46.24 7.03 28.06
N ILE A 464 -46.78 8.02 27.34
CA ILE A 464 -48.11 8.60 27.61
C ILE A 464 -49.09 8.42 26.44
N GLY A 465 -48.67 7.79 25.34
CA GLY A 465 -49.54 7.43 24.20
C GLY A 465 -48.81 7.36 22.85
N GLN A 466 -49.45 6.74 21.86
CA GLN A 466 -48.98 6.67 20.47
C GLN A 466 -50.06 7.20 19.52
N TRP A 467 -49.66 7.99 18.53
CA TRP A 467 -50.57 8.48 17.49
C TRP A 467 -50.15 7.94 16.13
N ARG A 468 -51.10 7.32 15.43
CA ARG A 468 -50.92 6.82 14.06
C ARG A 468 -51.51 7.83 13.07
N LEU A 469 -50.73 8.19 12.06
CA LEU A 469 -51.24 8.89 10.88
C LEU A 469 -51.09 7.97 9.68
N ASP A 470 -52.22 7.47 9.19
CA ASP A 470 -52.29 6.71 7.95
C ASP A 470 -52.60 7.67 6.80
N LEU A 471 -51.66 7.83 5.86
CA LEU A 471 -51.90 8.57 4.63
C LEU A 471 -52.61 7.64 3.63
N LEU A 472 -53.89 7.91 3.37
CA LEU A 472 -54.73 7.10 2.45
C LEU A 472 -54.33 7.26 0.98
N GLU A 473 -53.56 8.30 0.64
CA GLU A 473 -52.97 8.55 -0.67
C GLU A 473 -51.46 8.78 -0.52
N PRO A 474 -50.64 8.51 -1.56
CA PRO A 474 -49.21 8.76 -1.51
C PRO A 474 -48.95 10.25 -1.19
N PRO A 475 -48.15 10.57 -0.16
CA PRO A 475 -47.72 11.95 0.06
C PRO A 475 -46.99 12.45 -1.19
N GLN A 476 -47.24 13.70 -1.57
CA GLN A 476 -46.51 14.34 -2.65
C GLN A 476 -45.07 14.62 -2.17
N VAL A 477 -44.12 14.63 -3.10
CA VAL A 477 -42.72 14.97 -2.79
C VAL A 477 -42.68 16.35 -2.12
N GLY A 478 -42.32 16.38 -0.83
CA GLY A 478 -42.21 17.62 -0.03
C GLY A 478 -43.24 17.78 1.10
N ASP A 479 -44.16 16.83 1.30
CA ASP A 479 -45.08 16.85 2.45
C ASP A 479 -44.32 16.64 3.78
N VAL A 480 -44.56 17.51 4.78
CA VAL A 480 -43.83 17.52 6.07
C VAL A 480 -44.79 17.53 7.26
N LEU A 481 -44.58 16.59 8.20
CA LEU A 481 -45.19 16.64 9.53
C LEU A 481 -44.27 17.39 10.49
N ARG A 482 -44.72 18.53 11.02
CA ARG A 482 -43.95 19.35 11.98
C ARG A 482 -44.63 19.39 13.36
N PRO A 483 -43.88 19.44 14.46
CA PRO A 483 -44.40 19.90 15.74
C PRO A 483 -44.79 21.38 15.65
N LEU A 484 -46.00 21.75 16.10
CA LEU A 484 -46.44 23.16 16.14
C LEU A 484 -46.31 23.71 17.57
N HIS A 485 -45.37 24.62 17.84
CA HIS A 485 -45.26 25.26 19.15
C HIS A 485 -46.37 26.31 19.31
N ARG A 486 -47.32 26.10 20.24
CA ARG A 486 -48.24 27.16 20.70
C ARG A 486 -48.04 27.34 22.20
N GLU A 487 -47.49 28.47 22.61
CA GLU A 487 -47.52 28.90 24.00
C GLU A 487 -48.99 29.03 24.43
N HIS A 488 -49.40 28.30 25.46
CA HIS A 488 -50.60 28.66 26.21
C HIS A 488 -50.36 28.51 27.70
N GLU A 489 -50.33 29.66 28.36
CA GLU A 489 -50.37 29.77 29.80
C GLU A 489 -51.68 29.13 30.34
N THR A 490 -51.57 28.59 31.56
CA THR A 490 -52.65 28.11 32.44
C THR A 490 -53.10 26.64 32.33
N GLY A 491 -52.44 25.81 33.16
CA GLY A 491 -53.10 24.92 34.13
C GLY A 491 -54.04 23.83 33.60
N ARG A 492 -53.51 22.61 33.47
CA ARG A 492 -54.24 21.34 33.27
C ARG A 492 -55.00 21.25 31.93
N GLY A 493 -54.25 21.29 30.84
CA GLY A 493 -54.66 20.84 29.52
C GLY A 493 -53.42 20.37 28.77
N PHE A 494 -53.48 19.19 28.15
CA PHE A 494 -52.41 18.70 27.28
C PHE A 494 -52.45 19.52 25.98
N VAL A 495 -51.34 20.19 25.67
CA VAL A 495 -51.17 20.95 24.42
C VAL A 495 -50.61 19.99 23.37
N MET A 496 -51.35 19.81 22.27
CA MET A 496 -50.94 19.00 21.12
C MET A 496 -50.20 19.88 20.09
N PRO A 497 -48.92 19.62 19.78
CA PRO A 497 -48.22 20.29 18.69
C PRO A 497 -48.29 19.42 17.43
N LEU A 498 -49.40 19.43 16.69
CA LEU A 498 -49.47 18.75 15.39
C LEU A 498 -49.78 19.77 14.28
N GLY A 499 -48.73 20.18 13.55
CA GLY A 499 -48.83 21.02 12.37
C GLY A 499 -48.52 20.20 11.13
N VAL A 500 -49.56 19.69 10.48
CA VAL A 500 -49.45 18.99 9.19
C VAL A 500 -49.46 20.04 8.09
N VAL A 501 -48.40 20.15 7.28
CA VAL A 501 -48.45 20.88 6.01
C VAL A 501 -48.50 19.82 4.91
N LEU A 502 -49.72 19.41 4.54
CA LEU A 502 -49.99 18.52 3.40
C LEU A 502 -50.93 19.21 2.42
N GLY A 503 -50.58 19.12 1.12
CA GLY A 503 -51.36 19.69 0.01
C GLY A 503 -52.67 18.95 -0.31
N ALA A 504 -52.90 17.78 0.27
CA ALA A 504 -54.16 17.04 0.21
C ALA A 504 -54.23 16.04 1.37
N LEU A 505 -55.20 16.18 2.27
CA LEU A 505 -55.45 15.23 3.34
C LEU A 505 -56.97 14.97 3.42
N GLU A 506 -57.41 13.72 3.21
CA GLU A 506 -58.84 13.36 3.34
C GLU A 506 -59.22 12.73 4.70
N ARG A 507 -58.28 12.27 5.54
CA ARG A 507 -58.61 11.76 6.90
C ARG A 507 -57.44 11.65 7.87
N ILE A 508 -57.66 11.99 9.16
CA ILE A 508 -56.83 11.59 10.31
C ILE A 508 -57.62 10.52 11.08
N GLU A 509 -57.07 9.32 11.26
CA GLU A 509 -57.72 8.26 12.05
C GLU A 509 -57.12 8.13 13.46
N GLY A 510 -57.75 8.80 14.43
CA GLY A 510 -57.86 8.37 15.83
C GLY A 510 -56.59 8.41 16.72
N ALA A 511 -56.74 8.99 17.91
CA ALA A 511 -55.85 8.73 19.05
C ALA A 511 -56.14 7.34 19.61
N VAL A 512 -55.09 6.56 19.90
CA VAL A 512 -55.22 5.35 20.71
C VAL A 512 -54.32 5.52 21.94
N ASP A 513 -54.94 5.67 23.11
CA ASP A 513 -54.25 5.63 24.40
C ASP A 513 -53.69 4.22 24.66
N LEU A 514 -52.68 4.09 25.55
CA LEU A 514 -52.02 2.85 25.96
C LEU A 514 -53.00 1.74 26.41
N ASP A 515 -54.23 2.11 26.78
CA ASP A 515 -55.31 1.21 27.16
C ASP A 515 -56.15 0.66 25.99
N GLY A 516 -55.78 0.93 24.72
CA GLY A 516 -56.53 0.48 23.54
C GLY A 516 -57.89 1.14 23.38
N ARG A 517 -58.13 2.26 24.08
CA ARG A 517 -59.36 3.04 23.98
C ARG A 517 -59.26 4.00 22.80
N HIS A 518 -60.05 3.75 21.76
CA HIS A 518 -60.30 4.73 20.71
C HIS A 518 -61.00 5.94 21.33
N HIS A 519 -60.40 7.13 21.20
CA HIS A 519 -61.10 8.37 21.50
C HIS A 519 -62.03 8.72 20.33
N PRO A 520 -63.36 8.72 20.51
CA PRO A 520 -64.28 9.14 19.45
C PRO A 520 -64.21 10.67 19.32
N ARG A 521 -63.83 11.13 18.12
CA ARG A 521 -63.85 12.54 17.67
C ARG A 521 -62.99 13.51 18.50
N SER A 522 -61.70 13.52 18.21
CA SER A 522 -60.91 14.75 18.35
C SER A 522 -61.26 15.63 17.15
N GLU A 523 -62.04 16.70 17.35
CA GLU A 523 -62.18 17.75 16.33
C GLU A 523 -60.82 18.45 16.18
N PHE A 524 -60.19 18.29 15.02
CA PHE A 524 -58.97 19.02 14.66
C PHE A 524 -59.35 20.21 13.78
N GLU A 525 -59.04 21.42 14.23
CA GLU A 525 -59.15 22.63 13.42
C GLU A 525 -57.94 22.72 12.47
N LEU A 526 -58.19 22.57 11.17
CA LEU A 526 -57.20 22.75 10.12
C LEU A 526 -56.99 24.25 9.89
N THR A 527 -55.94 24.86 10.46
CA THR A 527 -55.58 26.24 10.12
C THR A 527 -54.51 26.22 9.04
N ALA A 528 -54.89 26.61 7.81
CA ALA A 528 -53.95 26.80 6.71
C ALA A 528 -53.02 27.99 7.01
N LEU A 529 -51.71 27.75 7.14
CA LEU A 529 -50.70 28.80 7.22
C LEU A 529 -50.34 29.25 5.80
N GLY A 530 -51.14 30.16 5.26
CA GLY A 530 -50.79 30.94 4.07
C GLY A 530 -50.03 32.21 4.45
N HIS A 531 -48.79 32.35 3.99
CA HIS A 531 -48.07 33.63 3.85
C HIS A 531 -47.48 33.62 2.42
N ALA A 532 -47.51 34.66 1.60
CA ALA A 532 -47.62 36.11 1.80
C ALA A 532 -48.34 36.75 0.57
N LEU A 533 -48.93 37.95 0.65
CA LEU A 533 -48.26 39.26 0.59
C LEU A 533 -49.27 40.35 1.03
N GLY A 534 -48.78 41.37 1.75
CA GLY A 534 -49.60 42.40 2.40
C GLY A 534 -50.27 43.43 1.47
N VAL A 535 -51.21 44.19 2.02
CA VAL A 535 -51.20 45.66 2.25
C VAL A 535 -52.44 46.00 3.10
N GLU A 536 -52.30 47.03 3.93
CA GLU A 536 -53.19 47.61 4.93
C GLU A 536 -54.63 47.97 4.50
N ASP A 537 -55.46 48.18 5.52
CA ASP A 537 -56.73 48.92 5.61
C ASP A 537 -58.10 48.20 5.67
N ALA A 538 -58.93 48.77 6.56
CA ALA A 538 -60.09 48.28 7.31
C ALA A 538 -61.45 48.12 6.53
N PRO A 539 -62.50 47.50 7.17
CA PRO A 539 -63.80 47.09 6.58
C PRO A 539 -64.81 48.27 6.46
N PRO A 540 -66.06 48.18 5.88
CA PRO A 540 -67.04 47.06 5.92
C PRO A 540 -68.02 46.86 4.72
N GLY A 541 -68.71 45.70 4.67
CA GLY A 541 -70.10 45.64 4.19
C GLY A 541 -70.58 44.48 3.31
N LEU A 542 -71.58 43.77 3.85
CA LEU A 542 -72.77 43.19 3.20
C LEU A 542 -72.75 41.85 2.40
N VAL A 543 -73.46 40.90 3.03
CA VAL A 543 -74.55 40.04 2.50
C VAL A 543 -74.21 38.69 1.85
N ALA A 544 -74.59 37.64 2.57
CA ALA A 544 -74.82 36.29 2.09
C ALA A 544 -76.08 36.19 1.19
N PRO A 545 -76.16 35.16 0.36
CA PRO A 545 -77.39 34.38 0.30
C PRO A 545 -77.14 32.90 0.54
N ALA A 546 -78.07 32.31 1.30
CA ALA A 546 -78.24 30.90 1.51
C ALA A 546 -79.07 30.27 0.38
N GLY A 547 -78.83 28.98 0.11
CA GLY A 547 -79.86 27.99 -0.20
C GLY A 547 -80.27 27.82 -1.66
N ASP A 548 -80.09 26.60 -2.17
CA ASP A 548 -81.12 25.76 -2.83
C ASP A 548 -80.44 24.40 -3.11
N ALA A 549 -80.76 23.30 -2.40
CA ALA A 549 -81.99 22.51 -2.35
C ALA A 549 -82.18 21.59 -3.58
N ASP A 550 -82.04 20.30 -3.26
CA ASP A 550 -82.24 19.05 -4.00
C ASP A 550 -83.66 18.91 -4.61
N PRO A 551 -83.83 18.40 -5.85
CA PRO A 551 -85.15 18.18 -6.44
C PRO A 551 -85.66 16.73 -6.32
N ASP A 552 -87.00 16.65 -6.20
CA ASP A 552 -87.91 15.54 -6.58
C ASP A 552 -88.03 14.34 -5.59
N VAL A 553 -89.21 13.94 -5.07
CA VAL A 553 -90.56 13.83 -5.67
C VAL A 553 -91.68 13.82 -4.57
N ALA A 554 -92.81 14.46 -4.90
CA ALA A 554 -94.11 14.58 -4.19
C ALA A 554 -94.96 13.26 -4.16
N PRO A 555 -96.18 13.16 -3.57
CA PRO A 555 -97.10 14.20 -3.04
C PRO A 555 -97.49 14.11 -1.56
#